data_AF-A0A941WM36-F1
#
_entry.id   AF-A0A941WM36-F1
#
_cell.length_a   1.000
_cell.length_b   1.000
_cell.length_c   1.000
_cell.angle_alpha   90.00
_cell.angle_beta   90.00
_cell.angle_gamma   90.00
#
_symmetry.space_group_name_H-M   'P 1'
#
loop_
_entity.id
_entity.type
_entity.pdbx_description
1 polymer ?
#
loop_
_entity_poly.entity_id
_entity_poly.type
_entity_poly.pdbx_seq_one_letter_code
_entity_poly.pdbx_strand_id
1 'polypeptide(L)'
;MINQFQTPSADLQRQYDLLQMEYEYEKETYRQQAERVGIHRKIQQGLCWYPVIPGKSYYNSLNQLVIEIERRDDKEIEHNFEYGRPVCFFTTNGTGSPRYLNFSGIISYVQDDRMVVVLPTPSALFDLQNVNSELGVQFYFDETSYKTMFNALSGVMKAKNNQLAHLRDVLLGKTPTSRRNLFPIRFPWLNTTQ
;
A
#
# COMPACT_ATOMS: atom_id res chain seq x y z
N MET A 1 14.56 32.64 -6.25
CA MET A 1 15.41 31.71 -5.45
C MET A 1 16.08 30.77 -6.42
N ILE A 2 17.39 30.87 -6.58
CA ILE A 2 18.17 30.05 -7.51
C ILE A 2 18.28 28.67 -6.86
N ASN A 3 17.63 27.66 -7.44
CA ASN A 3 17.91 26.27 -7.09
C ASN A 3 19.39 26.04 -7.42
N GLN A 4 20.25 26.02 -6.39
CA GLN A 4 21.57 25.44 -6.53
C GLN A 4 21.33 24.00 -6.97
N PHE A 5 21.75 23.65 -8.18
CA PHE A 5 21.82 22.26 -8.60
C PHE A 5 22.76 21.55 -7.64
N GLN A 6 22.19 20.93 -6.60
CA GLN A 6 22.88 19.91 -5.84
C GLN A 6 23.29 18.82 -6.85
N THR A 7 24.44 18.22 -6.64
CA THR A 7 24.86 17.13 -7.53
C THR A 7 23.76 16.07 -7.58
N PRO A 8 23.54 15.37 -8.71
CA PRO A 8 22.50 14.33 -8.81
C PRO A 8 22.50 13.33 -7.65
N SER A 9 23.69 13.04 -7.10
CA SER A 9 23.85 12.18 -5.93
C SER A 9 23.33 12.81 -4.63
N ALA A 10 23.52 14.11 -4.43
CA ALA A 10 23.04 14.83 -3.25
C ALA A 10 21.51 15.00 -3.25
N ASP A 11 20.91 15.26 -4.41
CA ASP A 11 19.44 15.31 -4.53
C ASP A 11 18.81 13.95 -4.22
N LEU A 12 19.37 12.86 -4.76
CA LEU A 12 18.88 11.50 -4.47
C LEU A 12 19.09 11.10 -3.01
N GLN A 13 20.21 11.51 -2.39
CA GLN A 13 20.43 11.28 -0.96
C GLN A 13 19.38 12.03 -0.13
N ARG A 14 19.11 13.30 -0.45
CA ARG A 14 18.06 14.06 0.22
C ARG A 14 16.69 13.41 0.06
N GLN A 15 16.36 12.91 -1.12
CA GLN A 15 15.11 12.20 -1.35
C GLN A 15 15.03 10.91 -0.53
N TYR A 16 16.13 10.17 -0.42
CA TYR A 16 16.22 8.98 0.44
C TYR A 16 15.97 9.34 1.91
N ASP A 17 16.61 10.39 2.41
CA ASP A 17 16.48 10.82 3.81
C ASP A 17 15.05 11.28 4.13
N LEU A 18 14.41 12.02 3.21
CA LEU A 18 13.01 12.42 3.34
C LEU A 18 12.06 11.21 3.35
N LEU A 19 12.29 10.23 2.47
CA LEU A 19 11.51 8.99 2.44
C LEU A 19 11.68 8.19 3.74
N GLN A 20 12.88 8.20 4.32
CA GLN A 20 13.13 7.57 5.62
C GLN A 20 12.35 8.25 6.74
N MET A 21 12.34 9.58 6.77
CA MET A 21 11.53 10.32 7.74
C MET A 21 10.04 10.01 7.62
N GLU A 22 9.52 9.93 6.39
CA GLU A 22 8.12 9.56 6.11
C GLU A 22 7.80 8.14 6.60
N TYR A 23 8.67 7.17 6.26
CA TYR A 23 8.54 5.78 6.72
C TYR A 23 8.51 5.68 8.24
N GLU A 24 9.45 6.33 8.93
CA GLU A 24 9.53 6.30 10.39
C GLU A 24 8.29 6.92 11.03
N TYR A 25 7.82 8.05 10.49
CA TYR A 25 6.62 8.74 10.96
C TYR A 25 5.36 7.89 10.79
N GLU A 26 5.16 7.29 9.62
CA GLU A 26 3.97 6.47 9.36
C GLU A 26 3.98 5.18 10.19
N LYS A 27 5.15 4.53 10.31
CA LYS A 27 5.33 3.35 11.17
C LYS A 27 5.01 3.65 12.64
N GLU A 28 5.47 4.80 13.14
CA GLU A 28 5.21 5.21 14.52
C GLU A 28 3.74 5.58 14.73
N THR A 29 3.13 6.26 13.75
CA THR A 29 1.69 6.58 13.77
C THR A 29 0.86 5.30 13.80
N TYR A 30 1.21 4.31 12.98
CA TYR A 30 0.57 3.00 12.99
C TYR A 30 0.74 2.30 14.35
N ARG A 31 1.93 2.31 14.94
CA ARG A 31 2.18 1.72 16.27
C ARG A 31 1.30 2.38 17.34
N GLN A 32 1.25 3.71 17.36
CA GLN A 32 0.42 4.45 18.31
C GLN A 32 -1.07 4.15 18.12
N GLN A 33 -1.54 4.07 16.88
CA GLN A 33 -2.91 3.65 16.58
C GLN A 33 -3.17 2.21 17.02
N ALA A 34 -2.24 1.29 16.78
CA ALA A 34 -2.37 -0.12 17.13
C ALA A 34 -2.42 -0.34 18.65
N GLU A 35 -1.60 0.39 19.42
CA GLU A 35 -1.40 0.19 20.86
C GLU A 35 -2.27 1.08 21.76
N ARG A 36 -2.51 2.35 21.38
CA ARG A 36 -3.13 3.36 22.28
C ARG A 36 -4.58 3.65 21.96
N VAL A 37 -5.02 3.38 20.73
CA VAL A 37 -6.38 3.70 20.28
C VAL A 37 -7.24 2.45 20.42
N GLY A 38 -8.25 2.53 21.30
CA GLY A 38 -9.23 1.45 21.46
C GLY A 38 -10.01 1.19 20.17
N ILE A 39 -10.50 -0.04 20.01
CA ILE A 39 -11.19 -0.51 18.79
C ILE A 39 -12.34 0.43 18.39
N HIS A 40 -13.20 0.82 19.33
CA HIS A 40 -14.30 1.75 19.05
C HIS A 40 -13.84 3.07 18.42
N ARG A 41 -12.74 3.65 18.89
CA ARG A 41 -12.24 4.90 18.32
C ARG A 41 -11.66 4.70 16.91
N LYS A 42 -11.08 3.53 16.62
CA LYS A 42 -10.63 3.18 15.26
C LYS A 42 -11.81 3.00 14.30
N ILE A 43 -12.93 2.44 14.76
CA ILE A 43 -14.17 2.32 13.97
C ILE A 43 -14.68 3.72 13.60
N GLN A 44 -14.78 4.63 14.58
CA GLN A 44 -15.22 6.02 14.35
C GLN A 44 -14.31 6.81 13.41
N GLN A 45 -13.03 6.42 13.29
CA GLN A 45 -12.08 7.01 12.34
C GLN A 45 -12.09 6.33 10.97
N GLY A 46 -12.94 5.31 10.77
CA GLY A 46 -13.01 4.55 9.53
C GLY A 46 -11.79 3.66 9.27
N LEU A 47 -11.01 3.33 10.30
CA LEU A 47 -9.74 2.59 10.18
C LEU A 47 -9.87 1.08 10.38
N CYS A 48 -10.97 0.62 10.99
CA CYS A 48 -11.23 -0.79 11.20
C CYS A 48 -12.73 -1.11 11.17
N TRP A 49 -13.04 -2.38 10.89
CA TRP A 49 -14.34 -2.98 11.13
C TRP A 49 -14.24 -4.04 12.24
N TYR A 50 -15.17 -3.99 13.17
CA TYR A 50 -15.32 -4.97 14.24
C TYR A 50 -16.74 -4.88 14.85
N PRO A 51 -17.41 -6.00 15.14
CA PRO A 51 -17.04 -7.36 14.73
C PRO A 51 -17.35 -7.60 13.24
N VAL A 52 -16.57 -8.49 12.61
CA VAL A 52 -16.79 -8.95 11.24
C VAL A 52 -17.00 -10.45 11.17
N ILE A 53 -17.73 -10.91 10.16
CA ILE A 53 -18.05 -12.32 9.94
C ILE A 53 -17.37 -12.79 8.66
N PRO A 54 -16.52 -13.84 8.73
CA PRO A 54 -15.98 -14.46 7.52
C PRO A 54 -17.09 -15.21 6.78
N GLY A 55 -17.24 -14.90 5.51
CA GLY A 55 -18.19 -15.51 4.57
C GLY A 55 -17.54 -16.58 3.71
N LYS A 56 -17.90 -16.58 2.42
CA LYS A 56 -17.40 -17.57 1.46
C LYS A 56 -15.95 -17.28 1.09
N SER A 57 -15.19 -18.34 0.84
CA SER A 57 -13.88 -18.27 0.21
C SER A 57 -13.90 -18.95 -1.16
N TYR A 58 -13.18 -18.36 -2.12
CA TYR A 58 -13.10 -18.85 -3.49
C TYR A 58 -11.86 -18.29 -4.19
N TYR A 59 -11.56 -18.78 -5.39
CA TYR A 59 -10.56 -18.18 -6.25
C TYR A 59 -11.24 -17.19 -7.20
N ASN A 60 -10.74 -15.96 -7.26
CA ASN A 60 -11.27 -14.94 -8.17
C ASN A 60 -10.79 -15.14 -9.62
N SER A 61 -11.19 -14.26 -10.54
CA SER A 61 -10.78 -14.29 -11.96
C SER A 61 -9.27 -14.11 -12.19
N LEU A 62 -8.54 -13.62 -11.20
CA LEU A 62 -7.07 -13.49 -11.21
C LEU A 62 -6.39 -14.72 -10.58
N ASN A 63 -7.13 -15.78 -10.31
CA ASN A 63 -6.67 -17.00 -9.63
C ASN A 63 -6.04 -16.71 -8.25
N GLN A 64 -6.56 -15.71 -7.56
CA GLN A 64 -6.15 -15.36 -6.19
C GLN A 64 -7.17 -15.93 -5.20
N LEU A 65 -6.70 -16.49 -4.10
CA LEU A 65 -7.56 -16.95 -3.00
C LEU A 65 -8.14 -15.74 -2.27
N VAL A 66 -9.46 -15.64 -2.22
CA VAL A 66 -10.16 -14.54 -1.56
C VAL A 66 -11.14 -15.04 -0.50
N ILE A 67 -11.44 -14.18 0.46
CA ILE A 67 -12.48 -14.38 1.47
C ILE A 67 -13.41 -13.17 1.53
N GLU A 68 -14.71 -13.41 1.59
CA GLU A 68 -15.71 -12.40 1.90
C GLU A 68 -15.72 -12.11 3.40
N ILE A 69 -15.78 -10.83 3.76
CA ILE A 69 -15.86 -10.33 5.11
C ILE A 69 -17.09 -9.42 5.18
N GLU A 70 -18.03 -9.74 6.06
CA GLU A 70 -19.22 -8.94 6.28
C GLU A 70 -19.15 -8.18 7.61
N ARG A 71 -19.43 -6.89 7.58
CA ARG A 71 -19.53 -6.02 8.75
C ARG A 71 -20.88 -6.23 9.43
N ARG A 72 -20.85 -6.55 10.73
CA ARG A 72 -22.07 -6.81 11.50
C ARG A 72 -22.70 -5.53 12.06
N ASP A 73 -21.88 -4.70 12.67
CA ASP A 73 -22.31 -3.53 13.45
C ASP A 73 -21.80 -2.21 12.84
N ASP A 74 -22.32 -1.08 13.33
CA ASP A 74 -21.86 0.27 12.96
C ASP A 74 -21.94 0.59 11.45
N LYS A 75 -22.89 -0.02 10.74
CA LYS A 75 -23.07 0.09 9.27
C LYS A 75 -23.21 1.53 8.76
N GLU A 76 -23.74 2.42 9.59
CA GLU A 76 -23.90 3.86 9.29
C GLU A 76 -22.58 4.65 9.34
N ILE A 77 -21.51 4.07 9.88
CA ILE A 77 -20.21 4.75 10.00
C ILE A 77 -19.41 4.52 8.72
N GLU A 78 -19.09 5.62 8.04
CA GLU A 78 -18.21 5.62 6.88
C GLU A 78 -16.82 5.05 7.21
N HIS A 79 -16.23 4.34 6.26
CA HIS A 79 -14.93 3.72 6.39
C HIS A 79 -13.98 4.18 5.27
N ASN A 80 -12.69 4.11 5.51
CA ASN A 80 -11.68 4.58 4.56
C ASN A 80 -11.13 3.45 3.66
N PHE A 81 -11.74 2.25 3.71
CA PHE A 81 -11.31 1.08 2.95
C PHE A 81 -11.42 1.30 1.45
N GLU A 82 -10.37 0.93 0.73
CA GLU A 82 -10.24 1.12 -0.72
C GLU A 82 -9.58 -0.10 -1.35
N TYR A 83 -9.84 -0.28 -2.65
CA TYR A 83 -9.19 -1.31 -3.45
C TYR A 83 -7.66 -1.22 -3.35
N GLY A 84 -7.00 -2.38 -3.22
CA GLY A 84 -5.55 -2.48 -3.20
C GLY A 84 -4.88 -2.12 -1.87
N ARG A 85 -5.62 -1.56 -0.89
CA ARG A 85 -5.04 -1.26 0.41
C ARG A 85 -4.82 -2.54 1.23
N PRO A 86 -3.69 -2.67 1.93
CA PRO A 86 -3.43 -3.84 2.75
C PRO A 86 -4.18 -3.77 4.07
N VAL A 87 -4.62 -4.92 4.53
CA VAL A 87 -5.34 -5.11 5.79
C VAL A 87 -4.75 -6.24 6.61
N CYS A 88 -4.92 -6.18 7.92
CA CYS A 88 -4.63 -7.29 8.82
C CYS A 88 -5.85 -7.62 9.66
N PHE A 89 -5.93 -8.89 10.06
CA PHE A 89 -6.99 -9.40 10.89
C PHE A 89 -6.53 -9.45 12.34
N PHE A 90 -7.47 -9.26 13.26
CA PHE A 90 -7.22 -9.38 14.69
C PHE A 90 -8.38 -10.05 15.39
N THR A 91 -8.11 -10.62 16.55
CA THR A 91 -9.13 -11.16 17.45
C THR A 91 -9.07 -10.44 18.78
N THR A 92 -10.19 -10.38 19.47
CA THR A 92 -10.25 -9.82 20.83
C THR A 92 -10.42 -10.95 21.82
N ASN A 93 -9.49 -11.05 22.78
CA ASN A 93 -9.78 -11.74 24.02
C ASN A 93 -10.67 -10.81 24.86
N GLY A 94 -11.59 -11.31 25.69
CA GLY A 94 -12.58 -10.50 26.43
C GLY A 94 -12.05 -9.34 27.30
N THR A 95 -10.72 -9.15 27.34
CA THR A 95 -9.99 -7.98 27.85
C THR A 95 -9.99 -6.77 26.91
N GLY A 96 -10.52 -6.88 25.68
CA GLY A 96 -10.63 -5.78 24.71
C GLY A 96 -9.33 -5.40 24.00
N SER A 97 -8.23 -6.14 24.22
CA SER A 97 -6.96 -5.94 23.53
C SER A 97 -6.91 -6.75 22.22
N PRO A 98 -6.63 -6.10 21.07
CA PRO A 98 -6.57 -6.81 19.79
C PRO A 98 -5.28 -7.63 19.69
N ARG A 99 -5.44 -8.93 19.40
CA ARG A 99 -4.35 -9.84 19.02
C ARG A 99 -4.36 -9.99 17.50
N TYR A 100 -3.36 -9.42 16.84
CA TYR A 100 -3.22 -9.50 15.38
C TYR A 100 -2.78 -10.90 14.93
N LEU A 101 -3.35 -11.33 13.80
CA LEU A 101 -2.89 -12.51 13.08
C LEU A 101 -1.59 -12.19 12.33
N ASN A 102 -0.77 -13.20 12.08
CA ASN A 102 0.57 -13.07 11.53
C ASN A 102 0.60 -13.05 9.98
N PHE A 103 -0.44 -12.50 9.36
CA PHE A 103 -0.51 -12.32 7.92
C PHE A 103 -1.28 -11.05 7.57
N SER A 104 -1.01 -10.52 6.38
CA SER A 104 -1.75 -9.40 5.79
C SER A 104 -2.45 -9.87 4.52
N GLY A 105 -3.60 -9.26 4.25
CA GLY A 105 -4.36 -9.43 3.01
C GLY A 105 -4.46 -8.12 2.23
N ILE A 106 -4.96 -8.20 1.00
CA ILE A 106 -5.17 -7.04 0.13
C ILE A 106 -6.65 -6.93 -0.20
N ILE A 107 -7.23 -5.72 -0.10
CA ILE A 107 -8.63 -5.52 -0.46
C ILE A 107 -8.81 -5.68 -1.97
N SER A 108 -9.60 -6.69 -2.37
CA SER A 108 -9.98 -6.91 -3.77
C SER A 108 -11.16 -6.05 -4.19
N TYR A 109 -12.09 -5.77 -3.27
CA TYR A 109 -13.09 -4.72 -3.39
C TYR A 109 -13.77 -4.54 -2.03
N VAL A 110 -14.42 -3.40 -1.85
CA VAL A 110 -15.30 -3.12 -0.72
C VAL A 110 -16.56 -2.45 -1.26
N GLN A 111 -17.71 -2.90 -0.81
CA GLN A 111 -19.01 -2.38 -1.18
C GLN A 111 -19.95 -2.49 0.02
N ASP A 112 -20.52 -1.35 0.43
CA ASP A 112 -21.41 -1.24 1.58
C ASP A 112 -20.79 -1.93 2.81
N ASP A 113 -21.44 -2.97 3.33
CA ASP A 113 -20.98 -3.73 4.50
C ASP A 113 -20.12 -4.96 4.16
N ARG A 114 -19.73 -5.12 2.89
CA ARG A 114 -19.02 -6.31 2.42
C ARG A 114 -17.67 -5.95 1.81
N MET A 115 -16.65 -6.67 2.25
CA MET A 115 -15.29 -6.54 1.74
C MET A 115 -14.78 -7.90 1.30
N VAL A 116 -14.13 -7.96 0.15
CA VAL A 116 -13.42 -9.16 -0.28
C VAL A 116 -11.93 -8.92 -0.14
N VAL A 117 -11.27 -9.81 0.59
CA VAL A 117 -9.85 -9.73 0.89
C VAL A 117 -9.12 -10.88 0.23
N VAL A 118 -8.07 -10.55 -0.54
CA VAL A 118 -7.11 -11.51 -1.05
C VAL A 118 -6.22 -11.99 0.08
N LEU A 119 -6.14 -13.30 0.26
CA LEU A 119 -5.30 -13.95 1.26
C LEU A 119 -3.95 -14.34 0.65
N PRO A 120 -2.84 -14.24 1.42
CA PRO A 120 -1.52 -14.55 0.90
C PRO A 120 -1.30 -16.05 0.74
N THR A 121 -1.93 -16.87 1.59
CA THR A 121 -1.78 -18.34 1.59
C THR A 121 -3.09 -19.03 2.02
N PRO A 122 -3.29 -20.31 1.65
CA PRO A 122 -4.40 -21.10 2.19
C PRO A 122 -4.37 -21.28 3.71
N SER A 123 -3.19 -21.27 4.34
CA SER A 123 -3.04 -21.32 5.81
C SER A 123 -3.76 -20.16 6.49
N ALA A 124 -3.69 -18.96 5.91
CA ALA A 124 -4.38 -17.79 6.43
C ALA A 124 -5.91 -17.96 6.45
N LEU A 125 -6.47 -18.69 5.48
CA LEU A 125 -7.91 -19.01 5.47
C LEU A 125 -8.27 -19.92 6.64
N PHE A 126 -7.46 -20.95 6.90
CA PHE A 126 -7.67 -21.84 8.05
C PHE A 126 -7.60 -21.07 9.36
N ASP A 127 -6.65 -20.15 9.50
CA ASP A 127 -6.54 -19.30 10.69
C ASP A 127 -7.80 -18.45 10.88
N LEU A 128 -8.38 -17.88 9.81
CA LEU A 128 -9.63 -17.11 9.90
C LEU A 128 -10.85 -17.96 10.24
N GLN A 129 -10.93 -19.18 9.71
CA GLN A 129 -12.07 -20.08 9.94
C GLN A 129 -12.04 -20.73 11.34
N ASN A 130 -10.85 -20.93 11.92
CA ASN A 130 -10.67 -21.54 13.24
C ASN A 130 -10.80 -20.54 14.40
N VAL A 131 -11.08 -19.28 14.12
CA VAL A 131 -11.29 -18.25 15.14
C VAL A 131 -12.69 -18.43 15.75
N ASN A 132 -12.73 -18.90 17.00
CA ASN A 132 -13.95 -19.05 17.80
C ASN A 132 -14.35 -17.75 18.54
N SER A 133 -13.56 -16.68 18.40
CA SER A 133 -13.79 -15.37 19.04
C SER A 133 -14.24 -14.31 18.02
N GLU A 134 -14.56 -13.11 18.50
CA GLU A 134 -14.92 -12.01 17.60
C GLU A 134 -13.71 -11.59 16.76
N LEU A 135 -13.90 -11.61 15.44
CA LEU A 135 -12.90 -11.23 14.44
C LEU A 135 -13.07 -9.75 14.10
N GLY A 136 -11.95 -9.06 13.85
CA GLY A 136 -11.89 -7.72 13.32
C GLY A 136 -10.89 -7.61 12.18
N VAL A 137 -11.04 -6.57 11.37
CA VAL A 137 -10.15 -6.24 10.25
C VAL A 137 -9.79 -4.76 10.31
N GLN A 138 -8.52 -4.43 10.11
CA GLN A 138 -8.03 -3.04 10.09
C GLN A 138 -7.01 -2.83 8.98
N PHE A 139 -6.70 -1.58 8.67
CA PHE A 139 -5.55 -1.27 7.82
C PHE A 139 -4.25 -1.87 8.35
N TYR A 140 -3.42 -2.31 7.42
CA TYR A 140 -2.05 -2.70 7.69
C TYR A 140 -1.10 -1.64 7.16
N PHE A 141 0.04 -1.47 7.82
CA PHE A 141 1.10 -0.58 7.34
C PHE A 141 1.80 -1.22 6.12
N ASP A 142 1.73 -0.57 4.96
CA ASP A 142 2.35 -1.09 3.75
C ASP A 142 3.88 -0.89 3.73
N GLU A 143 4.60 -1.82 4.33
CA GLU A 143 6.06 -1.79 4.29
C GLU A 143 6.62 -2.04 2.87
N THR A 144 5.82 -2.62 1.97
CA THR A 144 6.28 -3.10 0.64
C THR A 144 6.54 -1.94 -0.31
N SER A 145 5.66 -0.94 -0.29
CA SER A 145 5.83 0.29 -1.08
C SER A 145 7.13 1.01 -0.74
N TYR A 146 7.40 1.21 0.56
CA TYR A 146 8.65 1.82 1.02
C TYR A 146 9.88 1.02 0.63
N LYS A 147 9.88 -0.30 0.86
CA LYS A 147 10.99 -1.17 0.43
C LYS A 147 11.28 -1.04 -1.05
N THR A 148 10.24 -1.02 -1.89
CA THR A 148 10.38 -0.83 -3.34
C THR A 148 10.98 0.52 -3.68
N MET A 149 10.52 1.60 -3.04
CA MET A 149 11.05 2.95 -3.25
C MET A 149 12.52 3.08 -2.82
N PHE A 150 12.88 2.57 -1.64
CA PHE A 150 14.28 2.54 -1.18
C PHE A 150 15.18 1.74 -2.10
N ASN A 151 14.71 0.59 -2.58
CA ASN A 151 15.45 -0.24 -3.54
C ASN A 151 15.65 0.50 -4.87
N ALA A 152 14.62 1.18 -5.37
CA ALA A 152 14.71 1.98 -6.59
C ALA A 152 15.71 3.13 -6.46
N LEU A 153 15.62 3.93 -5.40
CA LEU A 153 16.56 5.03 -5.12
C LEU A 153 17.99 4.51 -4.99
N SER A 154 18.20 3.46 -4.18
CA SER A 154 19.51 2.84 -4.00
C SER A 154 20.08 2.32 -5.32
N GLY A 155 19.24 1.72 -6.17
CA GLY A 155 19.63 1.24 -7.49
C GLY A 155 20.10 2.37 -8.41
N VAL A 156 19.36 3.48 -8.44
CA VAL A 156 19.68 4.68 -9.24
C VAL A 156 20.96 5.35 -8.76
N MET A 157 21.17 5.46 -7.45
CA MET A 157 22.38 6.02 -6.85
C MET A 157 23.63 5.18 -7.17
N LYS A 158 23.50 3.85 -7.13
CA LYS A 158 24.61 2.90 -7.41
C LYS A 158 24.93 2.78 -8.90
N ALA A 159 24.00 3.14 -9.79
CA ALA A 159 24.17 3.00 -11.22
C ALA A 159 25.36 3.80 -11.74
N LYS A 160 26.23 3.13 -12.50
CA LYS A 160 27.42 3.70 -13.16
C LYS A 160 27.54 3.13 -14.57
N ASN A 161 27.95 3.96 -15.53
CA ASN A 161 28.29 3.56 -16.89
C ASN A 161 27.22 2.71 -17.61
N ASN A 162 25.95 2.96 -17.35
CA ASN A 162 24.82 2.24 -17.97
C ASN A 162 23.68 3.21 -18.32
N GLN A 163 22.64 2.70 -19.00
CA GLN A 163 21.47 3.49 -19.41
C GLN A 163 20.77 4.16 -18.21
N LEU A 164 20.70 3.47 -17.07
CA LEU A 164 20.09 4.01 -15.86
C LEU A 164 20.85 5.24 -15.33
N ALA A 165 22.18 5.18 -15.31
CA ALA A 165 23.03 6.31 -14.92
C ALA A 165 22.89 7.49 -15.89
N HIS A 166 22.80 7.21 -17.20
CA HIS A 166 22.55 8.25 -18.20
C HIS A 166 21.18 8.91 -17.99
N LEU A 167 20.11 8.13 -17.83
CA LEU A 167 18.76 8.65 -17.58
C LEU A 167 18.69 9.46 -16.28
N ARG A 168 19.34 9.00 -15.21
CA ARG A 168 19.48 9.76 -13.96
C ARG A 168 20.09 11.13 -14.22
N ASP A 169 21.21 11.17 -14.92
CA ASP A 169 21.95 12.42 -15.18
C ASP A 169 21.16 13.36 -16.12
N VAL A 170 20.35 12.84 -17.04
CA VAL A 170 19.44 13.64 -17.87
C VAL A 170 18.27 14.20 -17.05
N LEU A 171 17.59 13.35 -16.26
CA LEU A 171 16.42 13.77 -15.46
C LEU A 171 16.78 14.76 -14.35
N LEU A 172 17.97 14.64 -13.76
CA LEU A 172 18.48 15.56 -12.73
C LEU A 172 19.23 16.76 -13.34
N GLY A 173 19.13 16.98 -14.66
CA GLY A 173 19.61 18.19 -15.32
C GLY A 173 21.12 18.31 -15.50
N LYS A 174 21.89 17.27 -15.22
CA LYS A 174 23.35 17.24 -15.45
C LYS A 174 23.70 17.10 -16.93
N THR A 175 22.87 16.38 -17.69
CA THR A 175 23.02 16.19 -19.15
C THR A 175 21.80 16.77 -19.86
N PRO A 176 21.96 17.54 -20.96
CA PRO A 176 20.81 18.06 -21.70
C PRO A 176 19.98 16.92 -22.32
N THR A 177 18.68 17.13 -22.40
CA THR A 177 17.77 16.20 -23.07
C THR A 177 18.06 16.15 -24.57
N SER A 178 18.15 14.94 -25.13
CA SER A 178 18.30 14.73 -26.57
C SER A 178 16.96 14.38 -27.21
N ARG A 179 16.72 14.89 -28.43
CA ARG A 179 15.55 14.54 -29.23
C ARG A 179 15.96 13.54 -30.31
N ARG A 180 15.28 12.39 -30.34
CA ARG A 180 15.44 11.44 -31.44
C ARG A 180 14.67 11.97 -32.67
N ASN A 181 15.37 12.12 -33.78
CA ASN A 181 14.72 12.36 -35.06
C ASN A 181 14.16 11.04 -35.60
N LEU A 182 12.85 10.99 -35.77
CA LEU A 182 12.15 9.87 -36.40
C LEU A 182 11.91 10.22 -37.87
N PHE A 183 11.80 9.20 -38.71
CA PHE A 183 11.26 9.40 -40.06
C PHE A 183 9.82 9.94 -39.93
N PRO A 184 9.35 10.76 -40.88
CA PRO A 184 8.00 11.31 -40.82
C PRO A 184 6.97 10.18 -40.85
N ILE A 185 6.30 9.95 -39.72
CA ILE A 185 5.19 9.03 -39.59
C ILE A 185 3.91 9.84 -39.72
N ARG A 186 3.02 9.47 -40.64
CA ARG A 186 1.71 10.11 -40.79
C ARG A 186 0.62 9.12 -40.40
N PHE A 187 -0.24 9.54 -39.48
CA PHE A 187 -1.44 8.82 -39.11
C PHE A 187 -2.66 9.62 -39.59
N PRO A 188 -3.49 9.07 -40.49
CA PRO A 188 -4.63 9.80 -41.10
C PRO A 188 -5.65 10.36 -40.10
N TRP A 189 -5.72 9.79 -38.90
CA TRP A 189 -6.68 10.17 -37.85
C TRP A 189 -6.07 11.03 -36.74
N LEU A 190 -4.77 11.35 -36.82
CA LEU A 190 -4.11 12.25 -35.86
C LEU A 190 -3.97 13.64 -36.47
N ASN A 191 -4.14 14.66 -35.64
CA ASN A 191 -3.83 16.02 -36.03
C ASN A 191 -2.31 16.27 -35.96
N THR A 192 -1.85 17.45 -36.40
CA THR A 192 -0.42 17.78 -36.50
C THR A 192 0.35 17.86 -35.18
N THR A 193 -0.34 17.98 -34.05
CA THR A 193 0.29 18.13 -32.72
C THR A 193 0.46 16.82 -31.96
N GLN A 194 -0.30 15.80 -32.36
CA GLN A 194 -0.28 14.44 -31.78
C GLN A 194 0.82 13.59 -32.42
#